data_AF-A0AAT9FS25-F1
#
_entry.id   AF-A0AAT9FS25-F1
#
_cell.length_a   1.000
_cell.length_b   1.000
_cell.length_c   1.000
_cell.angle_alpha   90.00
_cell.angle_beta   90.00
_cell.angle_gamma   90.00
#
_symmetry.space_group_name_H-M   'P 1'
#
loop_
_entity.id
_entity.type
_entity.pdbx_description
1 polymer ?
#
loop_
_entity_poly.entity_id
_entity_poly.type
_entity_poly.pdbx_seq_one_letter_code
_entity_poly.pdbx_strand_id
1 'polypeptide(L)'
;MFGRLLGILALCLLFSGIEGRADVRMQLADGFDFPVGKPNGAGYYKARGMRLRPPVHFGEDWNGTGGGDSDLGDPIYSCGDGVVMFAYDVRAGWGRCVLIRHAYRDPKSGKVKYIDSQYGHLRSMSVKKGDYVKRGQQIGTMGSNRGMYPAHLHFEMRHNLTTGMQRESVERSLTNWADPTSFIRAHRRLKKDWRKHPVPTGTYKAYRGFKGL
;
A
#
# COMPACT_ATOMS: atom_id res chain seq x y z
N MET A 1 6.53 -62.83 44.56
CA MET A 1 5.38 -62.24 43.83
C MET A 1 5.79 -60.85 43.37
N PHE A 2 6.10 -60.70 42.09
CA PHE A 2 6.46 -59.42 41.46
C PHE A 2 5.19 -58.72 40.96
N GLY A 3 4.90 -57.51 41.45
CA GLY A 3 3.85 -56.63 40.92
C GLY A 3 4.48 -55.41 40.26
N ARG A 4 4.33 -55.28 38.94
CA ARG A 4 4.76 -54.13 38.15
C ARG A 4 3.77 -52.97 38.31
N LEU A 5 4.26 -51.79 38.68
CA LEU A 5 3.55 -50.51 38.54
C LEU A 5 3.59 -50.09 37.06
N LEU A 6 2.43 -49.96 36.41
CA LEU A 6 2.32 -49.26 35.12
C LEU A 6 2.08 -47.77 35.39
N GLY A 7 3.04 -46.92 35.03
CA GLY A 7 2.84 -45.48 34.93
C GLY A 7 2.17 -45.14 33.60
N ILE A 8 0.98 -44.54 33.64
CA ILE A 8 0.31 -43.98 32.46
C ILE A 8 0.91 -42.59 32.22
N LEU A 9 1.70 -42.46 31.16
CA LEU A 9 2.22 -41.18 30.69
C LEU A 9 1.10 -40.49 29.87
N ALA A 10 0.42 -39.51 30.46
CA ALA A 10 -0.52 -38.66 29.74
C ALA A 10 0.27 -37.67 28.86
N LEU A 11 0.35 -37.97 27.56
CA LEU A 11 0.94 -37.07 26.57
C LEU A 11 -0.06 -35.95 26.26
N CYS A 12 0.04 -34.83 26.98
CA CYS A 12 -0.64 -33.59 26.61
C CYS A 12 -0.02 -33.03 25.32
N LEU A 13 -0.64 -33.33 24.17
CA LEU A 13 -0.36 -32.66 22.91
C LEU A 13 -0.84 -31.22 22.99
N LEU A 14 0.07 -30.30 23.34
CA LEU A 14 -0.13 -28.87 23.14
C LEU A 14 -0.13 -28.60 21.64
N PHE A 15 -1.31 -28.53 21.03
CA PHE A 15 -1.48 -27.87 19.73
C PHE A 15 -1.22 -26.38 19.94
N SER A 16 0.02 -25.94 19.71
CA SER A 16 0.29 -24.54 19.44
C SER A 16 -0.35 -24.22 18.09
N GLY A 17 -1.56 -23.64 18.14
CA GLY A 17 -2.18 -23.05 16.97
C GLY A 17 -1.24 -22.03 16.38
N ILE A 18 -0.68 -22.34 15.21
CA ILE A 18 -0.12 -21.32 14.33
C ILE A 18 -1.33 -20.51 13.91
N GLU A 19 -1.56 -19.34 14.54
CA GLU A 19 -2.55 -18.39 14.07
C GLU A 19 -2.28 -18.15 12.58
N GLY A 20 -3.19 -18.66 11.74
CA GLY A 20 -3.03 -18.67 10.30
C GLY A 20 -2.82 -17.25 9.81
N ARG A 21 -1.70 -17.02 9.10
CA ARG A 21 -1.45 -15.75 8.43
C ARG A 21 -2.64 -15.47 7.50
N ALA A 22 -3.39 -14.41 7.79
CA ALA A 22 -4.56 -14.07 7.00
C ALA A 22 -4.10 -13.67 5.60
N ASP A 23 -4.37 -14.49 4.60
CA ASP A 23 -4.00 -14.23 3.21
C ASP A 23 -5.27 -14.09 2.36
N VAL A 24 -5.28 -13.12 1.44
CA VAL A 24 -6.26 -13.06 0.35
C VAL A 24 -5.63 -13.58 -0.94
N ARG A 25 -6.44 -13.89 -1.97
CA ARG A 25 -5.91 -14.37 -3.25
C ARG A 25 -6.28 -13.45 -4.40
N MET A 26 -5.29 -12.92 -5.11
CA MET A 26 -5.48 -12.02 -6.26
C MET A 26 -4.54 -12.35 -7.42
N GLN A 27 -4.88 -11.87 -8.62
CA GLN A 27 -3.98 -11.88 -9.78
C GLN A 27 -2.77 -10.98 -9.52
N LEU A 28 -1.61 -11.30 -10.11
CA LEU A 28 -0.45 -10.41 -10.00
C LEU A 28 -0.66 -9.14 -10.85
N ALA A 29 -0.12 -8.02 -10.37
CA ALA A 29 0.01 -6.82 -11.17
C ALA A 29 0.89 -7.10 -12.39
N ASP A 30 0.38 -6.73 -13.57
CA ASP A 30 1.06 -6.82 -14.85
C ASP A 30 1.84 -5.53 -15.21
N GLY A 31 1.93 -4.62 -14.24
CA GLY A 31 2.77 -3.43 -14.26
C GLY A 31 2.20 -2.33 -13.39
N PHE A 32 2.85 -1.16 -13.44
CA PHE A 32 2.49 -0.02 -12.62
C PHE A 32 2.41 1.28 -13.42
N ASP A 33 1.40 2.10 -13.13
CA ASP A 33 1.09 3.41 -13.70
C ASP A 33 1.23 4.54 -12.68
N PHE A 34 1.49 5.75 -13.16
CA PHE A 34 1.39 6.93 -12.30
C PHE A 34 -0.07 7.10 -11.84
N PRO A 35 -0.30 7.43 -10.56
CA PRO A 35 -1.63 7.49 -9.97
C PRO A 35 -2.40 8.77 -10.33
N VAL A 36 -1.74 9.71 -11.00
CA VAL A 36 -2.27 10.94 -11.60
C VAL A 36 -1.95 10.93 -13.09
N GLY A 37 -2.75 11.61 -13.92
CA GLY A 37 -2.48 11.75 -15.36
C GLY A 37 -2.14 10.43 -16.05
N LYS A 38 -2.79 9.34 -15.61
CA LYS A 38 -2.42 7.98 -15.99
C LYS A 38 -2.42 7.82 -17.54
N PRO A 39 -1.54 6.98 -18.11
CA PRO A 39 -0.59 6.13 -17.39
C PRO A 39 0.74 6.82 -17.09
N ASN A 40 0.99 8.03 -17.59
CA ASN A 40 2.32 8.64 -17.66
C ASN A 40 2.51 9.86 -16.75
N GLY A 41 1.51 10.26 -15.95
CA GLY A 41 1.57 11.51 -15.19
C GLY A 41 1.31 12.74 -16.06
N ALA A 42 0.62 12.60 -17.19
CA ALA A 42 0.36 13.70 -18.12
C ALA A 42 -0.46 14.80 -17.45
N GLY A 43 0.01 16.05 -17.56
CA GLY A 43 -0.60 17.21 -16.88
C GLY A 43 -0.20 17.38 -15.41
N TYR A 44 0.74 16.57 -14.90
CA TYR A 44 1.23 16.65 -13.54
C TYR A 44 2.76 16.69 -13.48
N TYR A 45 3.29 17.19 -12.37
CA TYR A 45 4.71 17.16 -12.06
C TYR A 45 4.94 16.75 -10.60
N LYS A 46 6.14 16.26 -10.33
CA LYS A 46 6.60 15.94 -8.98
C LYS A 46 7.08 17.22 -8.30
N ALA A 47 6.25 17.84 -7.47
CA ALA A 47 6.59 19.04 -6.72
C ALA A 47 7.60 18.76 -5.60
N ARG A 48 7.53 17.57 -4.99
CA ARG A 48 8.48 17.13 -3.97
C ARG A 48 8.82 15.65 -4.14
N GLY A 49 10.11 15.33 -4.10
CA GLY A 49 10.60 13.95 -4.17
C GLY A 49 10.84 13.31 -2.80
N MET A 50 11.09 12.01 -2.82
CA MET A 50 11.44 11.25 -1.62
C MET A 50 12.80 11.73 -1.07
N ARG A 51 12.88 11.87 0.26
CA ARG A 51 14.10 12.18 0.99
C ARG A 51 14.07 11.46 2.35
N LEU A 52 14.82 10.37 2.48
CA LEU A 52 14.86 9.58 3.73
C LEU A 52 15.81 10.14 4.80
N ARG A 53 16.31 11.37 4.59
CA ARG A 53 17.13 12.14 5.54
C ARG A 53 16.43 13.45 5.92
N PRO A 54 16.73 14.06 7.09
CA PRO A 54 16.10 15.32 7.48
C PRO A 54 16.30 16.46 6.46
N PRO A 55 15.27 17.29 6.20
CA PRO A 55 13.86 17.08 6.56
C PRO A 55 13.22 15.91 5.78
N VAL A 56 12.67 14.93 6.48
CA VAL A 56 12.24 13.66 5.87
C VAL A 56 11.01 13.84 4.97
N HIS A 57 10.97 13.05 3.90
CA HIS A 57 9.82 12.89 3.00
C HIS A 57 9.78 11.46 2.45
N PHE A 58 8.73 10.70 2.78
CA PHE A 58 8.67 9.25 2.55
C PHE A 58 8.14 8.84 1.16
N GLY A 59 7.80 9.82 0.32
CA GLY A 59 7.26 9.58 -1.01
C GLY A 59 7.37 10.81 -1.90
N GLU A 60 6.40 10.99 -2.77
CA GLU A 60 6.34 12.06 -3.75
C GLU A 60 5.06 12.87 -3.60
N ASP A 61 5.19 14.19 -3.68
CA ASP A 61 4.05 15.09 -3.80
C ASP A 61 3.86 15.45 -5.28
N TRP A 62 2.67 15.18 -5.81
CA TRP A 62 2.31 15.39 -7.21
C TRP A 62 1.25 16.48 -7.35
N ASN A 63 1.51 17.43 -8.25
CA ASN A 63 0.66 18.59 -8.51
C ASN A 63 0.33 18.69 -10.00
N GLY A 64 -0.85 19.21 -10.31
CA GLY A 64 -1.27 19.55 -11.67
C GLY A 64 -0.54 20.79 -12.18
N THR A 65 -0.31 20.87 -13.49
CA THR A 65 0.42 21.98 -14.12
C THR A 65 -0.40 23.27 -14.28
N GLY A 66 -1.68 23.27 -13.89
CA GLY A 66 -2.56 24.44 -14.01
C GLY A 66 -2.32 25.55 -12.97
N GLY A 67 -1.51 25.28 -11.94
CA GLY A 67 -1.20 26.23 -10.86
C GLY A 67 -2.31 26.35 -9.81
N GLY A 68 -1.97 26.88 -8.63
CA GLY A 68 -2.89 26.95 -7.49
C GLY A 68 -3.49 25.59 -7.13
N ASP A 69 -4.78 25.58 -6.80
CA ASP A 69 -5.57 24.36 -6.51
C ASP A 69 -6.34 23.87 -7.75
N SER A 70 -5.84 24.11 -8.97
CA SER A 70 -6.51 23.70 -10.21
C SER A 70 -6.68 22.18 -10.34
N ASP A 71 -5.88 21.41 -9.61
CA ASP A 71 -5.93 19.95 -9.51
C ASP A 71 -6.82 19.44 -8.36
N LEU A 72 -7.46 20.33 -7.59
CA LEU A 72 -8.36 19.95 -6.52
C LEU A 72 -9.59 19.19 -7.04
N GLY A 73 -9.69 17.91 -6.67
CA GLY A 73 -10.77 17.04 -7.12
C GLY A 73 -10.41 16.19 -8.34
N ASP A 74 -9.21 16.32 -8.88
CA ASP A 74 -8.73 15.48 -9.96
C ASP A 74 -8.75 13.99 -9.60
N PRO A 75 -8.98 13.10 -10.57
CA PRO A 75 -9.10 11.68 -10.31
C PRO A 75 -7.76 11.08 -9.89
N ILE A 76 -7.77 10.29 -8.80
CA ILE A 76 -6.63 9.50 -8.34
C ILE A 76 -6.89 8.02 -8.65
N TYR A 77 -5.90 7.37 -9.23
CA TYR A 77 -6.00 6.00 -9.72
C TYR A 77 -5.08 5.05 -8.96
N SER A 78 -5.49 3.78 -8.84
CA SER A 78 -4.61 2.73 -8.36
C SER A 78 -3.45 2.53 -9.34
N CYS A 79 -2.22 2.57 -8.83
CA CYS A 79 -1.03 2.42 -9.66
C CYS A 79 -0.88 1.01 -10.25
N GLY A 80 -1.54 -0.02 -9.72
CA GLY A 80 -1.45 -1.39 -10.19
C GLY A 80 -2.59 -2.26 -9.67
N ASP A 81 -2.76 -3.46 -10.20
CA ASP A 81 -3.72 -4.42 -9.61
C ASP A 81 -3.38 -4.66 -8.14
N GLY A 82 -4.39 -4.66 -7.28
CA GLY A 82 -4.19 -4.64 -5.84
C GLY A 82 -5.39 -5.07 -5.02
N VAL A 83 -5.18 -5.14 -3.72
CA VAL A 83 -6.24 -5.22 -2.71
C VAL A 83 -6.11 -4.05 -1.74
N VAL A 84 -7.22 -3.40 -1.41
CA VAL A 84 -7.25 -2.25 -0.51
C VAL A 84 -7.07 -2.73 0.93
N MET A 85 -5.95 -2.35 1.53
CA MET A 85 -5.58 -2.71 2.90
C MET A 85 -6.12 -1.70 3.93
N PHE A 86 -6.28 -0.45 3.50
CA PHE A 86 -6.72 0.66 4.33
C PHE A 86 -7.47 1.69 3.46
N ALA A 87 -8.58 2.22 3.96
CA ALA A 87 -9.33 3.32 3.34
C ALA A 87 -10.12 4.08 4.42
N TYR A 88 -9.51 5.09 5.04
CA TYR A 88 -10.11 5.82 6.16
C TYR A 88 -9.76 7.32 6.12
N ASP A 89 -10.61 8.16 6.73
CA ASP A 89 -10.28 9.55 7.07
C ASP A 89 -9.50 9.58 8.38
N VAL A 90 -8.18 9.71 8.26
CA VAL A 90 -7.22 9.80 9.38
C VAL A 90 -7.20 11.20 10.00
N ARG A 91 -7.76 12.20 9.30
CA ARG A 91 -7.67 13.62 9.68
C ARG A 91 -6.19 14.02 9.87
N ALA A 92 -5.91 14.96 10.77
CA ALA A 92 -4.57 15.41 11.13
C ALA A 92 -3.70 15.66 9.89
N GLY A 93 -2.40 15.34 9.95
CA GLY A 93 -1.45 15.46 8.83
C GLY A 93 -1.82 14.71 7.55
N TRP A 94 -2.75 13.74 7.60
CA TRP A 94 -2.97 12.78 6.51
C TRP A 94 -4.22 13.09 5.68
N GLY A 95 -5.31 13.47 6.33
CA GLY A 95 -6.63 13.50 5.71
C GLY A 95 -7.13 12.09 5.38
N ARG A 96 -7.81 11.94 4.24
CA ARG A 96 -8.23 10.63 3.76
C ARG A 96 -7.07 9.91 3.10
N CYS A 97 -6.90 8.65 3.45
CA CYS A 97 -5.84 7.82 2.91
C CYS A 97 -6.37 6.47 2.43
N VAL A 98 -5.81 6.02 1.32
CA VAL A 98 -5.95 4.66 0.80
C VAL A 98 -4.58 3.98 0.82
N LEU A 99 -4.50 2.73 1.27
CA LEU A 99 -3.31 1.87 1.15
C LEU A 99 -3.70 0.64 0.33
N ILE A 100 -2.95 0.36 -0.72
CA ILE A 100 -3.21 -0.77 -1.63
C ILE A 100 -1.99 -1.68 -1.60
N ARG A 101 -2.22 -2.97 -1.40
CA ARG A 101 -1.17 -3.98 -1.52
C ARG A 101 -1.20 -4.59 -2.90
N HIS A 102 -0.02 -4.63 -3.52
CA HIS A 102 0.20 -5.23 -4.82
C HIS A 102 1.07 -6.46 -4.67
N ALA A 103 0.72 -7.51 -5.40
CA ALA A 103 1.59 -8.65 -5.64
C ALA A 103 2.04 -8.62 -7.10
N TYR A 104 3.33 -8.80 -7.34
CA TYR A 104 3.88 -8.71 -8.69
C TYR A 104 5.02 -9.71 -8.88
N ARG A 105 5.24 -10.13 -10.13
CA ARG A 105 6.39 -10.97 -10.46
C ARG A 105 7.60 -10.09 -10.69
N ASP A 106 8.58 -10.18 -9.80
CA ASP A 106 9.81 -9.41 -9.89
C ASP A 106 10.59 -9.79 -11.15
N PRO A 107 10.89 -8.84 -12.06
CA PRO A 107 11.48 -9.17 -13.35
C PRO A 107 12.92 -9.67 -13.23
N LYS A 108 13.62 -9.35 -12.13
CA LYS A 108 15.01 -9.77 -11.89
C LYS A 108 15.10 -11.19 -11.33
N SER A 109 14.30 -11.50 -10.31
CA SER A 109 14.38 -12.79 -9.61
C SER A 109 13.33 -13.81 -10.04
N GLY A 110 12.29 -13.39 -10.78
CA GLY A 110 11.15 -14.23 -11.15
C GLY A 110 10.21 -14.59 -9.99
N LYS A 111 10.55 -14.22 -8.75
CA LYS A 111 9.76 -14.48 -7.54
C LYS A 111 8.57 -13.53 -7.45
N VAL A 112 7.51 -13.98 -6.78
CA VAL A 112 6.42 -13.08 -6.38
C VAL A 112 6.93 -12.19 -5.25
N LYS A 113 6.84 -10.87 -5.44
CA LYS A 113 7.12 -9.85 -4.44
C LYS A 113 5.86 -9.04 -4.16
N TYR A 114 5.91 -8.28 -3.08
CA TYR A 114 4.82 -7.43 -2.64
C TYR A 114 5.32 -6.01 -2.47
N ILE A 115 4.43 -5.05 -2.68
CA ILE A 115 4.68 -3.64 -2.41
C ILE A 115 3.36 -2.98 -2.01
N ASP A 116 3.41 -2.10 -1.01
CA ASP A 116 2.26 -1.27 -0.66
C ASP A 116 2.40 0.09 -1.34
N SER A 117 1.30 0.61 -1.88
CA SER A 117 1.18 2.00 -2.33
C SER A 117 0.20 2.77 -1.44
N GLN A 118 0.59 3.96 -0.98
CA GLN A 118 -0.25 4.83 -0.16
C GLN A 118 -0.59 6.11 -0.89
N TYR A 119 -1.85 6.52 -0.80
CA TYR A 119 -2.43 7.70 -1.43
C TYR A 119 -2.99 8.60 -0.33
N GLY A 120 -2.33 9.71 -0.06
CA GLY A 120 -2.66 10.66 0.99
C GLY A 120 -3.44 11.88 0.50
N HIS A 121 -3.94 12.66 1.47
CA HIS A 121 -4.60 13.96 1.28
C HIS A 121 -5.85 13.93 0.39
N LEU A 122 -6.48 12.76 0.20
CA LEU A 122 -7.61 12.63 -0.71
C LEU A 122 -8.82 13.48 -0.28
N ARG A 123 -9.51 14.08 -1.25
CA ARG A 123 -10.79 14.78 -1.01
C ARG A 123 -11.93 13.79 -0.86
N SER A 124 -11.94 12.74 -1.68
CA SER A 124 -12.91 11.64 -1.62
C SER A 124 -12.20 10.30 -1.81
N MET A 125 -12.83 9.23 -1.35
CA MET A 125 -12.43 7.85 -1.62
C MET A 125 -13.61 7.17 -2.32
N SER A 126 -13.33 6.27 -3.24
CA SER A 126 -14.34 5.46 -3.95
C SER A 126 -14.17 3.96 -3.72
N VAL A 127 -13.31 3.59 -2.78
CA VAL A 127 -12.99 2.19 -2.41
C VAL A 127 -12.92 2.04 -0.89
N LYS A 128 -13.23 0.85 -0.40
CA LYS A 128 -13.16 0.47 1.02
C LYS A 128 -12.17 -0.67 1.24
N LYS A 129 -11.76 -0.88 2.49
CA LYS A 129 -10.86 -1.97 2.87
C LYS A 129 -11.45 -3.33 2.44
N GLY A 130 -10.63 -4.14 1.78
CA GLY A 130 -11.00 -5.45 1.24
C GLY A 130 -11.35 -5.45 -0.24
N ASP A 131 -11.60 -4.28 -0.84
CA ASP A 131 -11.87 -4.20 -2.27
C ASP A 131 -10.65 -4.62 -3.10
N TYR A 132 -10.89 -5.38 -4.17
CA TYR A 132 -9.91 -5.61 -5.21
C TYR A 132 -9.99 -4.48 -6.23
N VAL A 133 -8.83 -3.98 -6.64
CA VAL A 133 -8.72 -2.88 -7.59
C VAL A 133 -7.84 -3.27 -8.77
N LYS A 134 -8.14 -2.69 -9.93
CA LYS A 134 -7.35 -2.85 -11.15
C LYS A 134 -6.42 -1.68 -11.39
N ARG A 135 -5.30 -1.91 -12.08
CA ARG A 135 -4.39 -0.85 -12.55
C ARG A 135 -5.19 0.20 -13.32
N GLY A 136 -5.07 1.46 -12.90
CA GLY A 136 -5.77 2.58 -13.50
C GLY A 136 -7.25 2.70 -13.11
N GLN A 137 -7.76 1.89 -12.17
CA GLN A 137 -9.07 2.10 -11.57
C GLN A 137 -9.04 3.35 -10.68
N GLN A 138 -10.05 4.22 -10.79
CA GLN A 138 -10.17 5.38 -9.91
C GLN A 138 -10.51 4.93 -8.49
N ILE A 139 -9.75 5.43 -7.51
CA ILE A 139 -9.88 5.09 -6.09
C ILE A 139 -10.29 6.28 -5.21
N GLY A 140 -10.35 7.48 -5.80
CA GLY A 140 -10.74 8.70 -5.12
C GLY A 140 -10.44 9.93 -5.95
N THR A 141 -10.35 11.06 -5.27
CA THR A 141 -9.99 12.35 -5.88
C THR A 141 -8.96 13.10 -5.04
N MET A 142 -8.13 13.89 -5.71
CA MET A 142 -7.11 14.72 -5.10
C MET A 142 -7.73 15.72 -4.13
N GLY A 143 -7.01 16.05 -3.06
CA GLY A 143 -7.48 16.97 -2.04
C GLY A 143 -6.37 17.85 -1.46
N SER A 144 -6.78 18.72 -0.55
CA SER A 144 -5.96 19.71 0.16
C SER A 144 -5.88 19.43 1.66
N ASN A 145 -6.34 18.23 2.09
CA ASN A 145 -6.60 17.91 3.49
C ASN A 145 -7.39 19.02 4.22
N ARG A 146 -8.51 19.43 3.64
CA ARG A 146 -9.39 20.50 4.17
C ARG A 146 -8.69 21.87 4.27
N GLY A 147 -7.83 22.18 3.31
CA GLY A 147 -7.12 23.47 3.22
C GLY A 147 -5.84 23.56 4.06
N MET A 148 -5.42 22.46 4.70
CA MET A 148 -4.15 22.45 5.43
C MET A 148 -2.93 22.48 4.50
N TYR A 149 -3.11 22.05 3.25
CA TYR A 149 -2.10 22.09 2.20
C TYR A 149 -2.73 22.65 0.92
N PRO A 150 -1.93 23.24 0.00
CA PRO A 150 -2.34 23.32 -1.41
C PRO A 150 -2.72 21.93 -1.92
N ALA A 151 -3.64 21.85 -2.87
CA ALA A 151 -4.05 20.58 -3.45
C ALA A 151 -2.84 19.84 -4.05
N HIS A 152 -2.69 18.57 -3.69
CA HIS A 152 -1.68 17.66 -4.23
C HIS A 152 -2.02 16.22 -3.85
N LEU A 153 -1.43 15.25 -4.56
CA LEU A 153 -1.38 13.86 -4.10
C LEU A 153 -0.04 13.62 -3.38
N HIS A 154 -0.10 13.19 -2.13
CA HIS A 154 1.04 12.57 -1.46
C HIS A 154 1.03 11.06 -1.73
N PHE A 155 2.05 10.55 -2.43
CA PHE A 155 2.13 9.17 -2.91
C PHE A 155 3.39 8.47 -2.40
N GLU A 156 3.22 7.37 -1.66
CA GLU A 156 4.34 6.57 -1.14
C GLU A 156 4.31 5.14 -1.70
N MET A 157 5.49 4.52 -1.83
CA MET A 157 5.63 3.10 -2.15
C MET A 157 6.56 2.42 -1.14
N ARG A 158 6.18 1.25 -0.65
CA ARG A 158 6.82 0.61 0.52
C ARG A 158 7.02 -0.88 0.31
N HIS A 159 8.28 -1.32 0.39
CA HIS A 159 8.63 -2.75 0.36
C HIS A 159 8.23 -3.46 1.66
N ASN A 160 8.25 -2.73 2.78
CA ASN A 160 7.93 -3.32 4.08
C ASN A 160 6.42 -3.32 4.34
N LEU A 161 5.84 -4.52 4.38
CA LEU A 161 4.41 -4.75 4.56
C LEU A 161 3.93 -4.52 6.00
N THR A 162 4.84 -4.33 6.97
CA THR A 162 4.49 -4.11 8.38
C THR A 162 4.33 -2.63 8.74
N THR A 163 4.69 -1.72 7.84
CA THR A 163 4.66 -0.26 8.08
C THR A 163 3.23 0.26 8.32
N GLY A 164 2.26 -0.14 7.50
CA GLY A 164 0.89 0.39 7.57
C GLY A 164 0.87 1.93 7.62
N MET A 165 0.08 2.52 8.52
CA MET A 165 0.06 3.98 8.71
C MET A 165 1.18 4.52 9.63
N GLN A 166 2.06 3.66 10.16
CA GLN A 166 3.07 4.00 11.17
C GLN A 166 4.46 4.14 10.53
N ARG A 167 4.67 5.18 9.72
CA ARG A 167 5.91 5.38 8.94
C ARG A 167 7.20 5.33 9.76
N GLU A 168 7.13 5.76 11.01
CA GLU A 168 8.28 5.80 11.93
C GLU A 168 8.56 4.45 12.63
N SER A 169 7.74 3.42 12.39
CA SER A 169 7.95 2.09 12.99
C SER A 169 9.00 1.25 12.26
N VAL A 170 9.54 1.73 11.14
CA VAL A 170 10.54 1.05 10.32
C VAL A 170 11.67 2.01 9.96
N GLU A 171 12.85 1.45 9.69
CA GLU A 171 14.01 2.24 9.28
C GLU A 171 13.73 3.01 7.99
N ARG A 172 14.21 4.26 7.94
CA ARG A 172 14.13 5.17 6.78
C ARG A 172 15.21 4.81 5.74
N SER A 173 15.12 3.61 5.18
CA SER A 173 16.06 3.08 4.19
C SER A 173 15.36 2.56 2.94
N LEU A 174 16.09 2.48 1.82
CA LEU A 174 15.57 1.93 0.57
C LEU A 174 15.26 0.41 0.64
N THR A 175 15.61 -0.24 1.75
CA THR A 175 15.17 -1.61 2.04
C THR A 175 13.68 -1.65 2.38
N ASN A 176 13.17 -0.63 3.08
CA ASN A 176 11.76 -0.54 3.48
C ASN A 176 10.92 0.32 2.53
N TRP A 177 11.55 1.29 1.88
CA TRP A 177 10.91 2.33 1.08
C TRP A 177 11.35 2.24 -0.38
N ALA A 178 10.44 2.49 -1.31
CA ALA A 178 10.74 2.56 -2.73
C ALA A 178 10.56 4.01 -3.21
N ASP A 179 11.52 4.53 -3.97
CA ASP A 179 11.30 5.76 -4.74
C ASP A 179 10.16 5.52 -5.75
N PRO A 180 9.00 6.20 -5.63
CA PRO A 180 7.82 5.83 -6.40
C PRO A 180 8.01 5.92 -7.92
N THR A 181 8.58 7.02 -8.41
CA THR A 181 8.86 7.19 -9.84
C THR A 181 9.81 6.13 -10.36
N SER A 182 10.92 5.87 -9.66
CA SER A 182 11.90 4.87 -10.08
C SER A 182 11.29 3.47 -10.08
N PHE A 183 10.50 3.13 -9.06
CA PHE A 183 9.80 1.86 -8.99
C PHE A 183 8.82 1.69 -10.16
N ILE A 184 7.93 2.67 -10.38
CA ILE A 184 6.93 2.62 -11.46
C ILE A 184 7.62 2.48 -12.82
N ARG A 185 8.66 3.28 -13.10
CA ARG A 185 9.41 3.22 -14.38
C ARG A 185 10.06 1.87 -14.61
N ALA A 186 10.62 1.26 -13.56
CA ALA A 186 11.23 -0.07 -13.64
C ALA A 186 10.21 -1.22 -13.80
N HIS A 187 8.94 -0.99 -13.47
CA HIS A 187 7.90 -2.02 -13.46
C HIS A 187 6.66 -1.65 -14.30
N ARG A 188 6.83 -0.86 -15.37
CA ARG A 188 5.73 -0.45 -16.28
C ARG A 188 5.02 -1.64 -16.92
N ARG A 189 5.78 -2.67 -17.27
CA ARG A 189 5.31 -3.87 -17.95
C ARG A 189 5.92 -5.09 -17.27
N LEU A 190 5.07 -5.95 -16.73
CA LEU A 190 5.47 -7.19 -16.07
C LEU A 190 4.80 -8.37 -16.76
N LYS A 191 5.38 -9.56 -16.57
CA LYS A 191 4.81 -10.80 -17.12
C LYS A 191 3.42 -11.04 -16.52
N LYS A 192 2.40 -11.07 -17.38
CA LYS A 192 1.04 -11.46 -16.98
C LYS A 192 1.03 -12.87 -16.41
N ASP A 193 0.28 -13.03 -15.33
CA ASP A 193 0.02 -14.31 -14.69
C ASP A 193 -1.46 -14.35 -14.29
N TRP A 194 -2.19 -15.27 -14.90
CA TRP A 194 -3.64 -15.38 -14.73
C TRP A 194 -4.03 -16.12 -13.44
N ARG A 195 -3.06 -16.77 -12.79
CA ARG A 195 -3.29 -17.48 -11.52
C ARG A 195 -3.44 -16.49 -10.38
N LYS A 196 -4.27 -16.85 -9.40
CA LYS A 196 -4.38 -16.10 -8.15
C LYS A 196 -3.30 -16.54 -7.17
N HIS A 197 -2.54 -15.60 -6.63
CA HIS A 197 -1.46 -15.81 -5.66
C HIS A 197 -1.89 -15.36 -4.27
N PRO A 198 -1.39 -16.01 -3.19
CA PRO A 198 -1.62 -15.53 -1.84
C PRO A 198 -0.98 -14.15 -1.66
N VAL A 199 -1.68 -13.26 -0.97
CA VAL A 199 -1.21 -11.92 -0.63
C VAL A 199 -1.41 -11.74 0.87
N PRO A 200 -0.33 -11.50 1.62
CA PRO A 200 -0.43 -11.41 3.07
C PRO A 200 -1.28 -10.21 3.46
N THR A 201 -2.13 -10.40 4.47
CA THR A 201 -2.93 -9.35 5.11
C THR A 201 -2.71 -9.38 6.62
N GLY A 202 -3.22 -8.38 7.34
CA GLY A 202 -3.03 -8.30 8.79
C GLY A 202 -1.56 -8.13 9.23
N THR A 203 -0.69 -7.64 8.34
CA THR A 203 0.77 -7.58 8.58
C THR A 203 1.23 -6.38 9.40
N TYR A 204 0.34 -5.42 9.67
CA TYR A 204 0.65 -4.21 10.42
C TYR A 204 -0.38 -3.98 11.53
N LYS A 205 0.02 -3.23 12.56
CA LYS A 205 -0.87 -2.89 13.68
C LYS A 205 -2.11 -2.14 13.18
N ALA A 206 -3.28 -2.64 13.55
CA ALA A 206 -4.54 -2.03 13.18
C ALA A 206 -4.60 -0.55 13.62
N TYR A 207 -4.98 0.31 12.69
CA TYR A 207 -5.17 1.72 12.93
C TYR A 207 -6.63 1.93 13.34
N ARG A 208 -6.87 2.19 14.64
CA ARG A 208 -8.21 2.21 15.27
C ARG A 208 -8.73 3.64 15.43
N GLY A 209 -10.05 3.79 15.53
CA GLY A 209 -10.69 5.07 15.90
C GLY A 209 -10.98 6.02 14.75
N PHE A 210 -10.86 5.57 13.49
CA PHE A 210 -11.11 6.40 12.30
C PHE A 210 -12.30 5.87 11.51
N LYS A 211 -12.95 6.77 10.76
CA LYS A 211 -14.12 6.46 9.94
C LYS A 211 -13.69 6.04 8.54
N GLY A 212 -14.12 4.86 8.10
CA GLY A 212 -13.99 4.37 6.72
C GLY A 212 -15.21 4.72 5.88
N LEU A 213 -15.19 4.29 4.61
CA LEU A 213 -16.41 4.16 3.80
C LEU A 213 -17.18 2.90 4.17
#